data_AF-A0A1X7V8J1-F1
#
_entry.id   AF-A0A1X7V8J1-F1
#
_cell.length_a   1.000
_cell.length_b   1.000
_cell.length_c   1.000
_cell.angle_alpha   90.00
_cell.angle_beta   90.00
_cell.angle_gamma   90.00
#
_symmetry.space_group_name_H-M   'P 1'
#
loop_
_entity.id
_entity.type
_entity.pdbx_description
1 polymer ?
#
loop_
_entity_poly.entity_id
_entity_poly.type
_entity_poly.pdbx_seq_one_letter_code
_entity_poly.pdbx_strand_id
1 'polypeptide(L)' 'MEVEVSSCICSLYVYKDIWDPYIGEELVCSPQMNTPHDYYAVAVYNSSTIVGHIPKVLSKLCWLF' A
#
# COMPACT_ATOMS: atom_id res chain seq x y z
N MET A 1 12.34 -18.01 0.41
CA MET A 1 13.17 -16.96 -0.23
C MET A 1 12.45 -15.66 0.05
N GLU A 2 13.01 -14.84 0.93
CA GLU A 2 12.48 -13.50 1.17
C GLU A 2 13.06 -12.55 0.11
N VAL A 3 12.21 -11.68 -0.42
CA VAL A 3 12.57 -10.68 -1.42
C VAL A 3 12.23 -9.32 -0.84
N GLU A 4 13.23 -8.48 -0.66
CA GLU A 4 13.06 -7.10 -0.22
C GLU A 4 13.20 -6.16 -1.41
N VAL A 5 12.28 -5.21 -1.52
CA VAL A 5 12.27 -4.19 -2.58
C VAL A 5 12.09 -2.83 -1.94
N SER A 6 13.08 -1.95 -2.12
CA SER A 6 12.94 -0.55 -1.73
C SER A 6 11.89 0.14 -2.61
N SER A 7 10.90 0.76 -2.00
CA SER A 7 9.76 1.38 -2.67
C SER A 7 9.22 2.57 -1.86
N CYS A 8 8.12 3.16 -2.30
CA CYS A 8 7.39 4.22 -1.62
C CYS A 8 5.89 3.91 -1.49
N ILE A 9 5.20 4.63 -0.60
CA ILE A 9 3.74 4.62 -0.52
C ILE A 9 3.22 5.77 -1.38
N CYS A 10 2.37 5.45 -2.34
CA CYS A 10 1.70 6.42 -3.20
C CYS A 10 0.40 6.92 -2.57
N SER A 11 -0.13 8.02 -3.12
CA SER A 11 -1.41 8.61 -2.71
C SER A 11 -1.48 9.13 -1.28
N LEU A 12 -0.34 9.31 -0.61
CA LEU A 12 -0.27 9.85 0.75
C LEU A 12 -1.00 11.20 0.90
N TYR A 13 -0.98 12.06 -0.13
CA TYR A 13 -1.68 13.34 -0.10
C TYR A 13 -3.19 13.23 0.12
N VAL A 14 -3.79 12.06 -0.16
CA VAL A 14 -5.21 11.76 0.10
C VAL A 14 -5.44 11.39 1.57
N TYR A 15 -4.42 10.85 2.24
CA TYR A 15 -4.49 10.26 3.59
C TYR A 15 -3.65 10.99 4.64
N LYS A 16 -2.99 12.09 4.25
CA LYS A 16 -2.03 12.84 5.07
C LYS A 16 -2.60 13.37 6.40
N ASP A 17 -3.92 13.56 6.48
CA ASP A 17 -4.58 14.07 7.69
C ASP A 17 -4.89 12.95 8.69
N ILE A 18 -4.63 11.69 8.32
CA ILE A 18 -5.03 10.49 9.07
C ILE A 18 -3.82 9.65 9.50
N TRP A 19 -2.62 9.94 8.99
CA TRP A 19 -1.41 9.15 9.26
C TRP A 19 -0.17 10.04 9.36
N ASP A 20 0.58 9.86 10.45
CA ASP A 20 1.89 10.48 10.69
C ASP A 20 2.97 9.38 10.74
N PRO A 21 3.77 9.21 9.67
CA PRO A 21 4.70 8.09 9.54
C PRO A 21 5.93 8.24 10.45
N TYR A 22 6.45 7.12 10.95
CA TYR A 22 7.74 7.08 11.64
C TYR A 22 8.65 5.96 11.10
N ILE A 23 9.97 6.14 11.28
CA ILE A 23 10.96 5.18 10.78
C ILE A 23 10.88 3.88 11.57
N GLY A 24 10.81 2.75 10.85
CA GLY A 24 10.67 1.42 11.44
C GLY A 24 9.22 1.01 11.69
N GLU A 25 8.23 1.82 11.30
CA GLU A 25 6.82 1.42 11.32
C GLU A 25 6.58 0.25 10.36
N GLU A 26 5.93 -0.81 10.86
CA GLU A 26 5.47 -1.93 10.06
C GLU A 26 4.02 -1.72 9.64
N LEU A 27 3.76 -1.82 8.34
CA LEU A 27 2.43 -1.63 7.75
C LEU A 27 2.00 -2.88 7.00
N VAL A 28 0.69 -3.10 6.92
CA VAL A 28 0.13 -4.26 6.24
C VAL A 28 -0.27 -3.87 4.83
N CYS A 29 0.16 -4.63 3.84
CA CYS A 29 -0.35 -4.53 2.47
C CYS A 29 -1.45 -5.57 2.25
N SER A 30 -2.55 -5.18 1.60
CA SER A 30 -3.61 -6.13 1.24
C SER A 30 -4.25 -5.77 -0.11
N PRO A 31 -4.57 -6.76 -0.96
CA PRO A 31 -5.30 -6.54 -2.20
C PRO A 31 -6.63 -5.82 -1.96
N GLN A 32 -6.82 -4.69 -2.64
CA GLN A 32 -8.05 -3.94 -2.57
C GLN A 32 -9.00 -4.40 -3.67
N MET A 33 -10.07 -5.11 -3.27
CA MET A 33 -11.10 -5.58 -4.19
C MET A 33 -11.94 -4.42 -4.72
N ASN A 34 -12.50 -4.58 -5.92
CA ASN A 34 -13.52 -3.69 -6.49
C ASN A 34 -13.04 -2.25 -6.77
N THR A 35 -11.77 -2.07 -7.10
CA THR A 35 -11.22 -0.79 -7.59
C THR A 35 -11.41 -0.68 -9.10
N PRO A 36 -12.41 0.07 -9.61
CA PRO A 36 -12.78 0.07 -11.03
C PRO A 36 -11.68 0.62 -11.95
N HIS A 37 -10.72 1.37 -11.40
CA HIS A 37 -9.62 1.99 -12.15
C HIS A 37 -8.31 1.19 -12.10
N ASP A 38 -8.17 0.26 -11.15
CA ASP A 38 -6.97 -0.56 -10.99
C ASP A 38 -7.30 -1.90 -10.34
N TYR A 39 -7.53 -2.93 -11.15
CA TYR A 39 -7.83 -4.28 -10.68
C TYR A 39 -6.73 -4.91 -9.83
N TYR A 40 -5.52 -4.35 -9.88
CA TYR A 40 -4.38 -4.83 -9.12
C TYR A 40 -4.03 -3.91 -7.94
N ALA A 41 -4.94 -3.03 -7.51
CA ALA A 41 -4.69 -2.15 -6.39
C ALA A 41 -4.37 -2.95 -5.12
N VAL A 42 -3.30 -2.54 -4.42
CA VAL A 42 -2.93 -3.06 -3.11
C VAL A 42 -2.84 -1.87 -2.17
N ALA A 43 -3.71 -1.87 -1.18
CA ALA A 43 -3.78 -0.83 -0.18
C ALA A 43 -2.79 -1.11 0.95
N VAL A 44 -2.21 -0.03 1.48
CA VAL A 44 -1.34 -0.05 2.66
C VAL A 44 -2.18 0.39 3.84
N TYR A 45 -2.17 -0.42 4.89
CA TYR A 45 -2.98 -0.24 6.09
C TYR A 45 -2.09 0.09 7.29
N ASN A 46 -2.49 1.12 8.03
CA ASN A 46 -2.12 1.29 9.42
C ASN A 46 -3.30 0.83 10.28
N SER A 47 -3.13 -0.29 10.97
CA SER A 47 -4.19 -0.96 11.74
C SER A 47 -5.42 -1.30 10.89
N SER A 48 -6.44 -0.43 10.85
CA SER A 48 -7.66 -0.62 10.04
C SER A 48 -7.90 0.53 9.05
N THR A 49 -6.98 1.48 8.98
CA THR A 49 -7.08 2.67 8.13
C THR A 49 -6.17 2.53 6.93
N ILE A 50 -6.69 2.81 5.73
CA ILE A 50 -5.86 2.91 4.53
C ILE A 50 -5.06 4.20 4.60
N VAL A 51 -3.73 4.08 4.49
CA VAL A 51 -2.79 5.21 4.53
C VAL A 51 -2.13 5.48 3.17
N GLY A 52 -2.41 4.62 2.19
CA GLY A 52 -1.98 4.79 0.81
C GLY A 52 -2.06 3.50 0.03
N HIS A 53 -1.35 3.48 -1.09
CA HIS A 53 -1.25 2.32 -1.98
C HIS A 53 0.19 2.11 -2.40
N ILE A 54 0.57 0.88 -2.71
CA ILE A 54 1.87 0.64 -3.31
C ILE A 54 1.89 1.12 -4.78
N PRO A 55 3.07 1.35 -5.37
CA PRO A 55 3.17 1.80 -6.76
C PRO A 55 2.59 0.77 -7.72
N LYS A 56 1.91 1.24 -8.77
CA LYS A 56 1.25 0.41 -9.79
C LYS A 56 2.19 -0.59 -10.49
N VAL A 57 3.49 -0.29 -10.55
CA VAL A 57 4.50 -1.20 -11.11
C VAL A 57 4.72 -2.44 -10.23
N LEU A 58 4.54 -2.31 -8.91
CA LEU A 58 4.64 -3.41 -7.95
C LEU A 58 3.28 -4.08 -7.68
N SER A 59 2.19 -3.34 -7.89
CA SER A 59 0.85 -3.77 -7.49
C SER A 59 0.43 -5.12 -8.07
N LYS A 60 0.75 -5.39 -9.34
CA LYS A 60 0.49 -6.69 -9.99
C LYS A 60 1.20 -7.87 -9.33
N LEU A 61 2.44 -7.68 -8.89
CA LEU A 61 3.22 -8.74 -8.25
C LEU A 61 2.69 -8.98 -6.83
N CYS A 62 2.50 -7.89 -6.09
CA CYS A 62 2.08 -7.95 -4.68
C CYS A 62 0.63 -8.37 -4.49
N TRP A 63 -0.25 -8.16 -5.48
CA TRP A 63 -1.65 -8.57 -5.36
C TRP A 63 -1.76 -10.06 -5.04
N LEU A 64 -0.92 -10.90 -5.66
CA LEU A 64 -1.00 -12.37 -5.57
C LEU A 64 -0.65 -12.96 -4.18
N PHE A 65 -0.25 -12.13 -3.22
CA PHE A 65 0.19 -12.51 -1.88
C PHE A 65 -0.71 -11.88 -0.82
#